data_AF-A0A1I5H2T7-F1
#
_entry.id   AF-A0A1I5H2T7-F1
#
_cell.length_a   1.000
_cell.length_b   1.000
_cell.length_c   1.000
_cell.angle_alpha   90.00
_cell.angle_beta   90.00
_cell.angle_gamma   90.00
#
_symmetry.space_group_name_H-M   'P 1'
#
loop_
_entity.id
_entity.type
_entity.pdbx_description
1 polymer ?
#
loop_
_entity_poly.entity_id
_entity_poly.type
_entity_poly.pdbx_seq_one_letter_code
_entity_poly.pdbx_strand_id
1 'polypeptide(L)' 'MSVPPDPVRGTDDFVSTDELVRRRRIPPLRSLDDLTHDDPFDSDEEYAEFLRDLYDTRRASTA' A
#
# COMPACT_ATOMS: atom_id res chain seq x y z
N MET A 1 -22.40 -13.83 -20.70
CA MET A 1 -22.17 -12.68 -19.80
C MET A 1 -20.81 -12.12 -20.15
N SER A 2 -20.76 -10.99 -20.87
CA SER A 2 -19.49 -10.36 -21.24
C SER A 2 -19.05 -9.42 -20.11
N VAL A 3 -17.84 -9.61 -19.61
CA VAL A 3 -17.19 -8.68 -18.69
C VAL A 3 -16.85 -7.41 -19.49
N PRO A 4 -17.22 -6.20 -19.02
CA PRO A 4 -16.84 -4.97 -19.71
C PRO A 4 -15.31 -4.80 -19.66
N PRO A 5 -14.68 -4.27 -20.73
CA PRO A 5 -13.26 -4.00 -20.70
C PRO A 5 -12.94 -2.96 -19.62
N ASP A 6 -11.96 -3.28 -18.79
CA ASP A 6 -11.41 -2.41 -17.75
C ASP A 6 -10.89 -1.11 -18.42
N PRO A 7 -11.24 0.10 -17.95
CA PRO A 7 -10.67 1.33 -18.49
C PRO A 7 -9.16 1.36 -18.18
N VAL A 8 -8.37 0.83 -19.12
CA VAL A 8 -6.91 0.89 -19.07
C VAL A 8 -6.51 2.37 -19.12
N ARG A 9 -6.30 2.98 -17.95
CA ARG A 9 -5.61 4.25 -17.85
C ARG A 9 -4.14 3.95 -18.12
N GLY A 10 -3.70 4.32 -19.32
CA GLY A 10 -2.29 4.26 -19.69
C GLY A 10 -1.46 5.14 -18.76
N THR A 11 -0.63 4.50 -17.96
CA THR A 11 0.70 4.95 -17.55
C THR A 11 1.54 3.69 -17.46
N ASP A 12 2.71 3.70 -18.10
CA ASP A 12 3.65 2.57 -18.29
C ASP A 12 4.10 1.87 -16.97
N ASP A 13 3.70 2.41 -15.82
CA ASP A 13 4.02 1.95 -14.47
C ASP A 13 2.84 1.25 -13.73
N PHE A 14 1.67 1.09 -14.36
CA PHE A 14 0.57 0.38 -13.71
C PHE A 14 0.86 -1.14 -13.65
N VAL A 15 1.01 -1.65 -12.42
CA VAL A 15 1.14 -3.09 -12.15
C VAL A 15 -0.11 -3.54 -11.38
N SER A 16 -0.82 -4.54 -11.91
CA SER A 16 -1.98 -5.10 -11.22
C SER A 16 -1.59 -5.75 -9.90
N THR A 17 -2.52 -5.79 -8.94
CA THR A 17 -2.31 -6.45 -7.65
C THR A 17 -1.89 -7.91 -7.83
N ASP A 18 -2.52 -8.64 -8.76
CA ASP A 18 -2.16 -10.03 -9.09
C ASP A 18 -0.70 -10.15 -9.58
N GLU A 19 -0.25 -9.21 -10.41
CA GLU A 19 1.12 -9.19 -10.92
C GLU A 19 2.13 -8.80 -9.82
N LEU A 20 1.77 -7.90 -8.89
CA LEU A 20 2.58 -7.58 -7.72
C LEU A 20 2.74 -8.79 -6.78
N VAL A 21 1.65 -9.53 -6.53
CA VAL A 21 1.66 -10.76 -5.72
C VAL A 21 2.55 -11.82 -6.36
N ARG A 22 2.43 -12.02 -7.68
CA ARG A 22 3.27 -12.96 -8.43
C ARG A 22 4.75 -12.61 -8.37
N ARG A 23 5.10 -11.33 -8.55
CA ARG A 23 6.50 -10.85 -8.56
C ARG A 23 7.16 -10.92 -7.19
N ARG A 24 6.46 -10.48 -6.15
CA ARG A 24 7.04 -10.35 -4.80
C ARG A 24 6.92 -11.63 -3.97
N ARG A 25 6.22 -12.66 -4.46
CA ARG A 25 5.92 -13.91 -3.72
C ARG A 25 5.34 -13.64 -2.32
N ILE A 26 4.63 -12.52 -2.17
CA ILE A 26 4.04 -12.14 -0.88
C ILE A 26 2.82 -13.03 -0.69
N PRO A 27 2.77 -13.83 0.39
CA PRO A 27 1.59 -14.64 0.67
C PRO A 27 0.39 -13.71 0.88
N PRO A 28 -0.82 -14.11 0.40
CA PRO A 28 -2.02 -13.34 0.67
C PRO A 28 -2.27 -13.28 2.17
N LEU A 29 -2.64 -12.10 2.65
CA LEU A 29 -3.11 -11.89 4.02
C LEU A 29 -4.44 -12.65 4.20
N ARG A 30 -4.51 -13.48 5.22
CA ARG A 30 -5.67 -14.33 5.57
C ARG A 30 -6.44 -13.77 6.77
N SER A 31 -5.77 -13.02 7.65
CA SER A 31 -6.41 -12.29 8.73
C SER A 31 -5.70 -10.97 9.00
N LEU A 32 -6.31 -10.16 9.88
CA LEU A 32 -5.70 -8.94 10.38
C LEU A 32 -4.43 -9.24 11.20
N ASP A 33 -4.33 -10.42 11.79
CA ASP A 33 -3.16 -10.84 12.56
C ASP A 33 -1.93 -11.07 11.66
N ASP A 34 -2.13 -11.31 10.37
CA ASP A 34 -1.00 -11.37 9.41
C ASP A 34 -0.36 -9.99 9.18
N LEU A 35 -1.05 -8.91 9.56
CA LEU A 35 -0.56 -7.54 9.52
C LEU A 35 0.02 -7.07 10.86
N THR A 36 -0.25 -7.79 11.96
CA THR A 36 0.25 -7.41 13.29
C THR A 36 1.71 -7.84 13.41
N HIS A 37 2.62 -7.02 12.90
CA HIS A 37 4.00 -7.03 13.38
C HIS A 37 4.03 -6.35 14.74
N ASP A 38 4.60 -7.01 15.75
CA ASP A 38 4.61 -6.50 17.13
C ASP A 38 5.27 -5.12 17.23
N ASP A 39 6.25 -4.84 16.36
CA ASP A 39 6.84 -3.52 16.19
C ASP A 39 7.18 -3.29 14.70
N PRO A 40 6.37 -2.51 13.96
CA PRO A 40 6.64 -2.24 12.55
C PRO A 40 7.72 -1.18 12.32
N PHE A 41 8.25 -0.57 13.39
CA PHE A 41 9.29 0.44 13.32
C PHE A 41 10.55 -0.05 14.03
N ASP A 42 11.72 0.27 13.47
CA ASP A 42 13.00 -0.07 14.08
C ASP A 42 13.32 0.85 15.28
N SER A 43 12.60 1.98 15.41
CA SER A 43 12.77 2.93 16.51
C SER A 43 11.60 3.92 16.68
N ASP A 44 11.50 4.53 17.87
CA ASP A 44 10.59 5.64 18.15
C ASP A 44 10.82 6.85 17.24
N GLU A 45 12.06 7.09 16.80
CA GLU A 45 12.42 8.19 15.90
C GLU A 45 11.82 7.95 14.51
N GLU A 46 11.95 6.74 13.97
CA GLU A 46 11.34 6.36 12.68
C GLU A 46 9.82 6.50 12.73
N TYR A 47 9.20 6.08 13.83
CA TYR A 47 7.77 6.25 14.03
C TYR A 47 7.36 7.74 14.05
N ALA A 48 8.12 8.59 14.73
CA ALA A 48 7.87 10.03 14.77
C ALA A 48 8.03 10.69 13.40
N GLU A 49 9.04 10.30 12.61
CA GLU A 49 9.25 10.76 11.24
C GLU A 49 8.07 10.36 10.33
N PHE A 50 7.63 9.10 10.40
CA PHE A 50 6.47 8.62 9.66
C PHE A 50 5.19 9.41 9.99
N LEU A 51 4.92 9.63 11.28
CA LEU A 51 3.73 10.39 11.70
C LEU A 51 3.76 11.82 11.17
N ARG A 52 4.92 12.46 11.19
CA ARG A 52 5.08 13.82 10.68
C ARG A 52 4.74 13.89 9.19
N ASP A 53 5.34 13.02 8.38
CA ASP A 53 5.10 12.99 6.94
C ASP A 53 3.63 12.69 6.60
N LEU A 54 3.02 11.72 7.30
CA LEU A 54 1.61 11.37 7.13
C LEU A 54 0.68 12.56 7.39
N TYR A 55 0.91 13.28 8.50
CA TYR A 55 0.07 14.42 8.86
C TYR A 55 0.31 15.65 7.99
N ASP A 56 1.54 15.88 7.54
CA ASP A 56 1.87 16.95 6.60
C ASP A 56 1.19 16.71 5.24
N THR A 57 1.26 15.48 4.72
CA THR A 57 0.58 15.07 3.47
C THR A 57 -0.94 15.17 3.59
N ARG A 58 -1.52 14.72 4.70
CA ARG A 58 -2.97 14.83 4.94
C ARG A 58 -3.41 16.29 4.95
N ARG A 59 -2.66 17.16 5.64
CA ARG A 59 -2.99 18.59 5.72
C ARG A 59 -2.89 19.26 4.36
N ALA A 60 -1.85 18.97 3.59
CA ALA A 60 -1.67 19.51 2.24
C ALA A 60 -2.79 19.11 1.27
N SER A 61 -3.37 17.92 1.45
CA SER A 61 -4.49 17.43 0.62
C SER A 61 -5.84 18.06 0.97
N THR A 62 -5.93 18.71 2.14
CA THR A 62 -7.15 19.38 2.63
C THR A 62 -7.08 20.91 2.56
N ALA A 63 -5.96 21.47 2.10
CA ALA A 63 -5.73 22.90 1.90
C ALA A 63 -6.02 23.29 0.44
#